data_AF-A0A4S2MUL9-F1
#
_entry.id   AF-A0A4S2MUL9-F1
#
_cell.length_a   1.000
_cell.length_b   1.000
_cell.length_c   1.000
_cell.angle_alpha   90.00
_cell.angle_beta   90.00
_cell.angle_gamma   90.00
#
_symmetry.space_group_name_H-M   'P 1'
#
loop_
_entity.id
_entity.type
_entity.pdbx_description
1 polymer ?
#
loop_
_entity_poly.entity_id
_entity_poly.type
_entity_poly.pdbx_seq_one_letter_code
_entity_poly.pdbx_strand_id
1 'polypeptide(L)'
;MDRSLHTQIWGANASYWDNVLGPNGNNFYKHLVTPTALKLLAIPPPDAESTDNIEILELAYGNGIFSCDLISLNPNIRVFATGFSCAILRIARDRLDETDVESGLVEIREVDITSERDLSNLRYWPGPRVAFDRIVCKRVFAVKFALVTWQNLF
;
A
#
# COMPACT_ATOMS: atom_id res chain seq x y z
N MET A 1 5.62 -16.77 -14.45
CA MET A 1 5.07 -17.43 -13.25
C MET A 1 3.57 -17.31 -13.29
N ASP A 2 2.85 -18.30 -12.79
CA ASP A 2 1.38 -18.28 -12.71
C ASP A 2 0.92 -17.31 -11.61
N ARG A 3 0.05 -16.35 -11.97
CA ARG A 3 -0.59 -15.39 -11.05
C ARG A 3 -1.27 -16.13 -9.89
N SER A 4 -1.84 -17.32 -10.14
CA SER A 4 -2.55 -18.10 -9.13
C SER A 4 -1.63 -18.54 -7.98
N LEU A 5 -0.38 -18.92 -8.28
CA LEU A 5 0.58 -19.39 -7.29
C LEU A 5 0.99 -18.26 -6.34
N HIS A 6 1.25 -17.07 -6.87
CA HIS A 6 1.62 -15.93 -6.03
C HIS A 6 0.47 -15.58 -5.07
N THR A 7 -0.79 -15.61 -5.55
CA THR A 7 -1.93 -15.16 -4.74
C THR A 7 -2.15 -16.13 -3.59
N GLN A 8 -1.93 -17.42 -3.83
CA GLN A 8 -1.98 -18.47 -2.83
C GLN A 8 -0.89 -18.29 -1.77
N ILE A 9 0.38 -18.08 -2.17
CA ILE A 9 1.50 -17.90 -1.22
C ILE A 9 1.28 -16.66 -0.35
N TRP A 10 0.96 -15.52 -0.95
CA TRP A 10 0.72 -14.28 -0.19
C TRP A 10 -0.54 -14.35 0.66
N GLY A 11 -1.59 -15.02 0.17
CA GLY A 11 -2.82 -15.25 0.92
C GLY A 11 -2.61 -16.13 2.15
N ALA A 12 -1.93 -17.27 1.99
CA ALA A 12 -1.66 -18.21 3.08
C ALA A 12 -0.79 -17.58 4.19
N ASN A 13 0.12 -16.67 3.82
CA ASN A 13 1.03 -16.03 4.76
C ASN A 13 0.53 -14.65 5.26
N ALA A 14 -0.67 -14.21 4.89
CA ALA A 14 -1.15 -12.86 5.19
C ALA A 14 -1.14 -12.56 6.70
N SER A 15 -1.69 -13.46 7.51
CA SER A 15 -1.71 -13.31 8.98
C SER A 15 -0.32 -13.35 9.60
N TYR A 16 0.58 -14.19 9.06
CA TYR A 16 1.97 -14.23 9.53
C TYR A 16 2.66 -12.88 9.31
N TRP A 17 2.58 -12.35 8.09
CA TRP A 17 3.19 -11.06 7.76
C TRP A 17 2.55 -9.90 8.51
N ASP A 18 1.24 -9.95 8.74
CA ASP A 18 0.55 -8.97 9.56
C ASP A 18 1.05 -8.99 11.01
N ASN A 19 1.24 -10.17 11.60
CA ASN A 19 1.76 -10.32 12.96
C ASN A 19 3.22 -9.83 13.07
N VAL A 20 4.06 -10.15 12.09
CA VAL A 20 5.48 -9.71 12.05
C VAL A 20 5.59 -8.18 11.99
N LEU A 21 4.64 -7.52 11.34
CA LEU A 21 4.64 -6.07 11.21
C LEU A 21 3.86 -5.38 12.33
N GLY A 22 2.75 -5.97 12.78
CA GLY A 22 1.88 -5.47 13.84
C GLY A 22 0.99 -4.28 13.44
N PRO A 23 0.17 -3.80 14.38
CA PRO A 23 -0.70 -2.63 14.20
C PRO A 23 0.07 -1.34 13.93
N ASN A 24 1.22 -1.17 14.58
CA ASN A 24 1.97 0.09 14.58
C ASN A 24 3.24 0.04 13.72
N GLY A 25 3.49 -1.06 13.01
CA GLY A 25 4.78 -1.34 12.39
C GLY A 25 5.83 -1.89 13.38
N ASN A 26 6.77 -2.66 12.85
CA ASN A 26 7.92 -3.17 13.60
C ASN A 26 9.06 -2.14 13.61
N ASN A 27 10.14 -2.43 14.33
CA ASN A 27 11.26 -1.48 14.49
C ASN A 27 11.88 -1.08 13.15
N PHE A 28 12.05 -2.02 12.22
CA PHE A 28 12.55 -1.72 10.88
C PHE A 28 11.64 -0.75 10.15
N TYR A 29 10.32 -0.99 10.22
CA TYR A 29 9.33 -0.14 9.58
C TYR A 29 9.31 1.27 10.19
N LYS A 30 9.24 1.37 11.51
CA LYS A 30 9.16 2.63 12.26
C LYS A 30 10.40 3.50 12.12
N HIS A 31 11.59 2.90 12.15
CA HIS A 31 12.83 3.67 12.20
C HIS A 31 13.49 3.88 10.84
N LEU A 32 13.17 3.05 9.84
CA LEU A 32 13.78 3.16 8.51
C LEU A 32 12.74 3.43 7.43
N VAL A 33 11.73 2.57 7.28
CA VAL A 33 10.83 2.60 6.12
C VAL A 33 9.93 3.84 6.15
N THR A 34 9.14 4.04 7.21
CA THR A 34 8.19 5.16 7.29
C THR A 34 8.88 6.51 7.21
N PRO A 35 9.92 6.82 8.02
CA PRO A 35 10.54 8.14 7.99
C PRO A 35 11.17 8.47 6.63
N THR A 36 11.80 7.47 5.99
CA THR A 36 12.42 7.65 4.68
C THR A 36 11.36 7.86 3.60
N ALA A 37 10.29 7.05 3.60
CA ALA A 37 9.21 7.18 2.63
C ALA A 37 8.50 8.53 2.75
N LEU A 38 8.17 8.97 3.96
CA LEU A 38 7.55 10.28 4.20
C LEU A 38 8.44 11.43 3.73
N LYS A 39 9.76 11.36 4.02
CA LYS A 39 10.72 12.36 3.55
C LYS A 39 10.80 12.43 2.02
N LEU A 40 10.80 11.29 1.34
CA LEU A 40 10.85 11.22 -0.12
C LEU A 40 9.54 11.66 -0.79
N LEU A 41 8.41 11.40 -0.14
CA LEU A 41 7.09 11.87 -0.60
C LEU A 41 6.94 13.39 -0.48
N ALA A 42 7.73 14.03 0.39
CA ALA A 42 7.69 15.45 0.67
C ALA A 42 6.26 15.93 0.94
N ILE A 43 5.60 15.24 1.86
CA ILE A 43 4.22 15.52 2.28
C ILE A 43 4.18 16.92 2.92
N PRO A 44 3.34 17.84 2.42
CA PRO A 44 3.13 19.14 3.05
C PRO A 44 2.54 18.98 4.45
N PRO A 45 2.92 19.85 5.40
CA PRO A 45 2.30 19.86 6.71
C PRO A 45 0.80 20.23 6.59
N PRO A 46 -0.05 19.79 7.52
CA PRO A 46 -1.50 19.99 7.43
C PRO A 46 -1.96 21.45 7.46
N ASP A 47 -1.11 22.38 7.90
CA ASP A 47 -1.34 23.82 7.94
C ASP A 47 -0.81 24.57 6.70
N ALA A 48 -0.24 23.86 5.71
CA ALA A 48 0.16 24.48 4.45
C ALA A 48 -1.07 25.08 3.75
N GLU A 49 -0.94 26.30 3.21
CA GLU A 49 -2.03 27.08 2.60
C GLU A 49 -2.75 26.40 1.41
N SER A 50 -2.28 25.24 0.96
CA SER A 50 -2.90 24.45 -0.10
C SER A 50 -4.06 23.61 0.44
N THR A 51 -5.27 23.94 0.01
CA THR A 51 -6.49 23.15 0.25
C THR A 51 -6.70 22.01 -0.73
N ASP A 52 -5.81 21.85 -1.72
CA ASP A 52 -5.95 20.81 -2.74
C ASP A 52 -5.67 19.42 -2.16
N ASN A 53 -6.47 18.45 -2.56
CA ASN A 53 -6.27 17.06 -2.20
C ASN A 53 -4.97 16.53 -2.84
N ILE A 54 -4.18 15.80 -2.05
CA ILE A 54 -2.96 15.14 -2.52
C ILE A 54 -3.28 13.68 -2.78
N GLU A 55 -3.25 13.28 -4.04
CA GLU A 55 -3.57 11.91 -4.44
C GLU A 55 -2.31 11.06 -4.54
N ILE A 56 -2.22 10.04 -3.68
CA ILE A 56 -1.07 9.16 -3.57
C ILE A 56 -1.43 7.76 -4.04
N LEU A 57 -0.66 7.21 -4.98
CA LEU A 57 -0.73 5.80 -5.35
C LEU A 57 0.24 4.99 -4.48
N GLU A 58 -0.30 4.08 -3.66
CA GLU A 58 0.48 3.12 -2.90
C GLU A 58 0.51 1.76 -3.60
N LEU A 59 1.69 1.39 -4.07
CA LEU A 59 1.97 0.10 -4.68
C LEU A 59 2.44 -0.92 -3.63
N ALA A 60 1.83 -2.11 -3.65
CA ALA A 60 2.06 -3.17 -2.66
C ALA A 60 1.73 -2.73 -1.21
N TYR A 61 0.46 -2.34 -1.03
CA TYR A 61 -0.15 -1.78 0.17
C TYR A 61 0.11 -2.60 1.45
N GLY A 62 0.08 -3.93 1.34
CA GLY A 62 0.23 -4.81 2.48
C GLY A 62 -0.92 -4.65 3.47
N ASN A 63 -0.60 -4.49 4.75
CA ASN A 63 -1.57 -4.40 5.85
C ASN A 63 -2.04 -2.97 6.17
N GLY A 64 -1.73 -1.99 5.33
CA GLY A 64 -2.34 -0.67 5.36
C GLY A 64 -1.79 0.36 6.35
N ILE A 65 -0.87 -0.01 7.24
CA ILE A 65 -0.37 0.89 8.31
C ILE A 65 0.16 2.24 7.81
N PHE A 66 0.69 2.30 6.58
CA PHE A 66 1.23 3.55 6.06
C PHE A 66 0.18 4.50 5.53
N SER A 67 -0.89 3.99 4.94
CA SER A 67 -1.98 4.88 4.54
C SER A 67 -2.63 5.47 5.78
N CYS A 68 -2.79 4.68 6.84
CA CYS A 68 -3.22 5.20 8.14
C CYS A 68 -2.30 6.32 8.63
N ASP A 69 -0.97 6.11 8.57
CA ASP A 69 0.01 7.16 8.91
C ASP A 69 -0.16 8.41 8.00
N LEU A 70 -0.31 8.23 6.68
CA LEU A 70 -0.44 9.31 5.72
C LEU A 70 -1.69 10.17 5.96
N ILE A 71 -2.87 9.55 6.05
CA ILE A 71 -4.13 10.28 6.25
C ILE A 71 -4.19 10.93 7.64
N SER A 72 -3.53 10.34 8.64
CA SER A 72 -3.39 10.95 9.97
C SER A 72 -2.48 12.18 9.98
N LEU A 73 -1.48 12.24 9.09
CA LEU A 73 -0.56 13.37 8.99
C LEU A 73 -1.19 14.57 8.29
N ASN A 74 -2.05 14.35 7.30
CA ASN A 74 -2.70 15.41 6.56
C ASN A 74 -4.07 14.94 6.01
N PRO A 75 -5.20 15.54 6.45
CA PRO A 75 -6.54 15.13 6.05
C PRO A 75 -6.84 15.37 4.56
N ASN A 76 -6.03 16.16 3.86
CA ASN A 76 -6.16 16.37 2.41
C ASN A 76 -5.51 15.24 1.60
N ILE A 77 -4.87 14.25 2.25
CA ILE A 77 -4.30 13.10 1.54
C ILE A 77 -5.39 12.09 1.23
N ARG A 78 -5.44 11.72 -0.05
CA ARG A 78 -6.22 10.59 -0.52
C ARG A 78 -5.30 9.51 -1.07
N VAL A 79 -5.45 8.28 -0.60
CA VAL A 79 -4.61 7.15 -0.99
C VAL A 79 -5.37 6.16 -1.87
N PHE A 80 -4.75 5.83 -3.00
CA PHE A 80 -5.16 4.77 -3.90
C PHE A 80 -4.21 3.60 -3.71
N ALA A 81 -4.67 2.58 -3.00
CA ALA A 81 -3.85 1.49 -2.51
C ALA A 81 -4.04 0.21 -3.32
N THR A 82 -2.95 -0.38 -3.81
CA THR A 82 -2.97 -1.65 -4.54
C THR A 82 -2.41 -2.79 -3.71
N GLY A 83 -3.08 -3.93 -3.71
CA GLY A 83 -2.56 -5.16 -3.13
C GLY A 83 -2.82 -6.37 -4.02
N PHE A 84 -2.11 -7.45 -3.72
CA PHE A 84 -2.11 -8.64 -4.58
C PHE A 84 -3.00 -9.79 -4.07
N SER A 85 -3.36 -9.79 -2.78
CA SER A 85 -4.14 -10.88 -2.17
C SER A 85 -5.34 -10.32 -1.41
N CYS A 86 -6.52 -10.92 -1.65
CA CYS A 86 -7.74 -10.62 -0.90
C CYS A 86 -7.54 -10.68 0.62
N ALA A 87 -6.72 -11.62 1.11
CA ALA A 87 -6.54 -11.82 2.55
C ALA A 87 -5.83 -10.62 3.22
N ILE A 88 -4.73 -10.13 2.64
CA ILE A 88 -4.01 -8.98 3.21
C ILE A 88 -4.81 -7.68 3.03
N LEU A 89 -5.54 -7.55 1.92
CA LEU A 89 -6.40 -6.39 1.69
C LEU A 89 -7.58 -6.35 2.65
N ARG A 90 -8.11 -7.50 3.06
CA ARG A 90 -9.13 -7.59 4.11
C ARG A 90 -8.57 -7.10 5.45
N ILE A 91 -7.40 -7.61 5.87
CA ILE A 91 -6.71 -7.13 7.07
C ILE A 91 -6.49 -5.61 7.03
N ALA A 92 -6.09 -5.08 5.87
CA ALA A 92 -5.85 -3.66 5.72
C ALA A 92 -7.14 -2.82 5.80
N ARG A 93 -8.27 -3.35 5.30
CA ARG A 93 -9.58 -2.71 5.43
C ARG A 93 -10.07 -2.71 6.88
N ASP A 94 -9.87 -3.81 7.59
CA ASP A 94 -10.25 -3.93 9.01
C ASP A 94 -9.46 -2.97 9.93
N ARG A 95 -8.41 -2.30 9.42
CA ARG A 95 -7.58 -1.32 10.12
C ARG A 95 -7.91 0.13 9.79
N LEU A 96 -8.73 0.37 8.78
CA LEU A 96 -9.25 1.70 8.50
C LEU A 96 -10.40 1.97 9.46
N ASP A 97 -10.48 3.18 10.00
CA ASP A 97 -11.67 3.59 10.74
C ASP A 97 -12.85 3.69 9.76
N GLU A 98 -14.08 3.44 10.24
CA GLU A 98 -15.29 3.50 9.41
C GLU A 98 -15.41 4.84 8.68
N THR A 99 -15.01 5.92 9.34
CA THR A 99 -14.98 7.29 8.78
C THR A 99 -13.95 7.46 7.66
N ASP A 100 -12.80 6.79 7.72
CA ASP A 100 -11.77 6.84 6.66
C ASP A 100 -12.24 6.13 5.39
N VAL A 101 -13.02 5.05 5.57
CA VAL A 101 -13.64 4.30 4.48
C VAL A 101 -14.79 5.09 3.87
N GLU A 102 -15.68 5.65 4.68
CA GLU A 102 -16.84 6.43 4.23
C GLU A 102 -16.44 7.74 3.52
N SER A 103 -15.40 8.41 4.01
CA SER A 103 -14.86 9.63 3.38
C SER A 103 -14.12 9.35 2.07
N GLY A 104 -13.79 8.09 1.78
CA GLY A 104 -13.04 7.71 0.59
C GLY A 104 -11.58 8.19 0.59
N LEU A 105 -11.02 8.48 1.78
CA LEU A 105 -9.62 8.85 1.97
C LEU A 105 -8.68 7.71 1.58
N VAL A 106 -9.13 6.46 1.69
CA VAL A 106 -8.36 5.30 1.22
C VAL A 106 -9.23 4.40 0.34
N GLU A 107 -8.90 4.31 -0.95
CA GLU A 107 -9.51 3.34 -1.87
C GLU A 107 -8.56 2.18 -2.13
N ILE A 108 -9.02 0.96 -1.91
CA ILE A 108 -8.19 -0.25 -2.00
C ILE A 108 -8.65 -1.12 -3.18
N ARG A 109 -7.74 -1.40 -4.11
CA ARG A 109 -7.96 -2.33 -5.24
C ARG A 109 -6.99 -3.50 -5.24
N GLU A 110 -7.48 -4.64 -5.68
CA GLU A 110 -6.63 -5.76 -6.01
C GLU A 110 -6.01 -5.54 -7.40
N VAL A 111 -4.69 -5.48 -7.46
CA VAL A 111 -3.94 -5.22 -8.70
C VAL A 111 -2.65 -6.04 -8.66
N ASP A 112 -2.40 -6.79 -9.74
CA ASP A 112 -1.10 -7.40 -9.96
C ASP A 112 -0.09 -6.37 -10.45
N ILE A 113 0.66 -5.76 -9.53
CA ILE A 113 1.68 -4.77 -9.88
C ILE A 113 2.89 -5.40 -10.60
N THR A 114 2.92 -6.72 -10.83
CA THR A 114 3.91 -7.38 -11.69
C THR A 114 3.38 -7.65 -13.10
N SER A 115 2.07 -7.46 -13.32
CA SER A 115 1.43 -7.51 -14.63
C SER A 115 1.46 -6.14 -15.28
N GLU A 116 2.15 -6.02 -16.43
CA GLU A 116 2.17 -4.78 -17.22
C GLU A 116 0.76 -4.31 -17.59
N ARG A 117 -0.14 -5.26 -17.88
CA ARG A 117 -1.54 -4.97 -18.18
C ARG A 117 -2.23 -4.32 -16.98
N ASP A 118 -2.12 -4.92 -15.80
CA ASP A 118 -2.81 -4.44 -14.60
C ASP A 118 -2.23 -3.08 -14.16
N LEU A 119 -0.91 -2.91 -14.23
CA LEU A 119 -0.24 -1.62 -14.03
C LEU A 119 -0.72 -0.55 -15.03
N SER A 120 -0.81 -0.88 -16.32
CA SER A 120 -1.24 0.07 -17.34
C SER A 120 -2.68 0.56 -17.14
N ASN A 121 -3.52 -0.26 -16.51
CA ASN A 121 -4.91 0.08 -16.20
C ASN A 121 -5.04 1.09 -15.05
N LEU A 122 -4.01 1.29 -14.23
CA LEU A 122 -4.05 2.26 -13.12
C LEU A 122 -4.28 3.70 -13.59
N ARG A 123 -3.96 4.04 -14.85
CA ARG A 123 -4.22 5.36 -15.45
C ARG A 123 -5.71 5.73 -15.56
N TYR A 124 -6.60 4.76 -15.37
CA TYR A 124 -8.05 4.94 -15.41
C TYR A 124 -8.69 4.97 -14.01
N TRP A 125 -7.89 4.94 -12.94
CA TRP A 125 -8.40 4.91 -11.57
C TRP A 125 -8.20 6.27 -10.89
N PRO A 126 -9.22 6.88 -10.21
CA PRO A 126 -10.69 6.64 -10.21
C PRO A 126 -11.46 7.18 -11.40
N GLY A 127 -10.77 7.77 -12.35
CA GLY A 127 -11.28 8.07 -13.67
C GLY A 127 -10.09 8.21 -14.62
N PRO A 128 -10.32 8.56 -15.88
CA PRO A 128 -9.25 8.91 -16.79
C PRO A 128 -8.40 10.04 -16.20
N ARG A 129 -7.12 9.76 -15.93
CA ARG A 129 -6.18 10.74 -15.37
C ARG A 129 -4.80 10.61 -16.01
N VAL A 130 -4.03 11.69 -15.91
CA VAL A 130 -2.66 11.75 -16.44
C VAL A 130 -1.65 11.21 -15.42
N ALA A 131 -1.86 11.46 -14.12
CA ALA A 131 -0.95 11.03 -13.06
C ALA A 131 -1.60 11.02 -11.65
N PHE A 132 -0.86 10.47 -10.69
CA PHE A 132 -1.01 10.72 -9.25
C PHE A 132 0.03 11.77 -8.83
N ASP A 133 -0.24 12.55 -7.78
CA ASP A 133 0.71 13.55 -7.29
C ASP A 133 1.99 12.90 -6.77
N ARG A 134 1.83 11.74 -6.12
CA ARG A 134 2.94 10.94 -5.61
C ARG A 134 2.68 9.45 -5.79
N ILE A 135 3.75 8.68 -5.94
CA ILE A 135 3.70 7.21 -6.02
C ILE A 135 4.72 6.65 -5.04
N VAL A 136 4.31 5.67 -4.24
CA VAL A 136 5.20 4.99 -3.29
C VAL A 136 5.12 3.48 -3.49
N CYS A 137 6.28 2.82 -3.49
CA CYS A 137 6.35 1.37 -3.49
C CYS A 137 7.45 0.89 -2.55
N LYS A 138 7.06 0.36 -1.40
CA LYS A 138 7.95 0.12 -0.25
C LYS A 138 8.17 -1.35 0.11
N ARG A 139 7.53 -2.28 -0.62
CA ARG A 139 7.53 -3.71 -0.28
C ARG A 139 7.94 -4.66 -1.41
N VAL A 140 8.44 -4.15 -2.55
CA VAL A 140 8.78 -5.01 -3.73
C VAL A 140 9.99 -5.91 -3.48
N PHE A 141 10.97 -5.47 -2.69
CA PHE A 141 12.15 -6.29 -2.43
C PHE A 141 11.81 -7.58 -1.67
N ALA A 142 10.78 -7.59 -0.81
CA ALA A 142 10.31 -8.81 -0.16
C ALA A 142 9.63 -9.76 -1.15
N VAL A 143 9.03 -9.27 -2.24
CA VAL A 143 8.41 -10.11 -3.27
C VAL A 143 9.47 -10.94 -3.99
N LYS A 144 10.58 -10.32 -4.40
CA LYS A 144 11.65 -11.06 -5.07
C LYS A 144 12.47 -11.93 -4.10
N PHE A 145 12.72 -11.46 -2.88
CA PHE A 145 13.53 -12.20 -1.90
C PHE A 145 12.78 -13.41 -1.29
N ALA A 146 11.50 -13.27 -0.94
CA ALA A 146 10.69 -14.37 -0.43
C ALA A 146 10.53 -15.48 -1.48
N LEU A 147 10.37 -15.11 -2.76
CA LEU A 147 10.31 -16.06 -3.88
C LEU A 147 11.63 -16.83 -4.07
N VAL A 148 12.78 -16.15 -3.94
CA VAL A 148 14.10 -16.80 -4.04
C VAL A 148 14.35 -17.72 -2.84
N THR A 149 13.95 -17.35 -1.63
CA THR A 149 14.13 -18.23 -0.46
C THR A 149 13.18 -19.42 -0.46
N TRP A 150 11.96 -19.29 -0.98
CA TRP A 150 10.97 -20.38 -0.98
C TRP A 150 11.29 -21.46 -2.02
N GLN A 151 11.85 -21.08 -3.19
CA GLN A 151 12.34 -22.03 -4.20
C GLN A 151 13.59 -22.82 -3.77
N ASN A 152 14.28 -22.40 -2.71
CA ASN A 152 15.48 -23.07 -2.21
C ASN A 152 15.24 -23.86 -0.92
N LEU A 153 14.01 -23.86 -0.40
CA LEU A 153 13.64 -24.53 0.85
C LEU A 153 12.64 -25.68 0.65
N PHE A 154 12.20 -25.93 -0.59
CA PHE A 154 11.40 -27.08 -1.01
C PHE A 154 11.77 -27.54 -2.41
#